data_AF-A0A1H6KCE0-F1
#
_entry.id   AF-A0A1H6KCE0-F1
#
_cell.length_a   1.000
_cell.length_b   1.000
_cell.length_c   1.000
_cell.angle_alpha   90.00
_cell.angle_beta   90.00
_cell.angle_gamma   90.00
#
_symmetry.space_group_name_H-M   'P 1'
#
loop_
_entity.id
_entity.type
_entity.pdbx_description
1 polymer ?
#
loop_
_entity_poly.entity_id
_entity_poly.type
_entity_poly.pdbx_seq_one_letter_code
_entity_poly.pdbx_strand_id
1 'polypeptide(L)' 'MQKPTEFEMATAEQLATARGHSKPTAADTEDAKALVESWNTKRLQLGLQPWE' A
#
# COMPACT_ATOMS: atom_id res chain seq x y z
N MET A 1 -1.15 17.63 -0.08
CA MET A 1 -0.91 16.18 -0.03
C MET A 1 -1.11 15.70 1.40
N GLN A 2 -1.95 14.70 1.59
CA GLN A 2 -2.16 14.07 2.89
C GLN A 2 -0.94 13.20 3.23
N LYS A 3 -0.50 13.19 4.50
CA LYS A 3 0.63 12.35 4.91
C LYS A 3 0.24 10.86 4.80
N PRO A 4 1.15 9.98 4.36
CA PRO A 4 0.87 8.55 4.31
C PRO A 4 0.54 7.98 5.69
N THR A 5 -0.30 6.95 5.73
CA THR A 5 -0.58 6.19 6.96
C THR A 5 0.58 5.25 7.29
N GLU A 6 0.66 4.78 8.54
CA GLU A 6 1.67 3.80 8.95
C GLU A 6 1.56 2.48 8.16
N PHE A 7 0.34 2.10 7.79
CA PHE A 7 0.07 0.91 6.98
C PHE A 7 0.58 1.05 5.54
N GLU A 8 0.35 2.19 4.91
CA GLU A 8 0.86 2.47 3.55
C GLU A 8 2.39 2.44 3.54
N MET A 9 3.03 2.98 4.59
CA MET A 9 4.48 2.91 4.76
C MET A 9 4.99 1.47 4.91
N ALA A 10 4.35 0.67 5.77
CA ALA A 10 4.72 -0.74 5.97
C ALA A 10 4.54 -1.57 4.69
N THR A 11 3.46 -1.32 3.93
CA THR A 11 3.20 -1.98 2.64
C THR A 11 4.27 -1.61 1.61
N ALA A 12 4.66 -0.33 1.54
CA ALA A 12 5.72 0.14 0.66
C ALA A 12 7.09 -0.47 1.03
N GLU A 13 7.39 -0.60 2.33
CA GLU A 13 8.61 -1.26 2.81
C GLU A 13 8.66 -2.75 2.45
N GLN A 14 7.54 -3.47 2.58
CA GLN A 14 7.44 -4.86 2.15
C GLN A 14 7.62 -5.01 0.63
N LEU A 15 6.98 -4.14 -0.16
CA LEU A 15 7.12 -4.14 -1.62
C LEU A 15 8.56 -3.80 -2.05
N ALA A 16 9.18 -2.80 -1.44
CA ALA A 16 10.57 -2.44 -1.68
C ALA A 16 11.50 -3.63 -1.37
N THR A 17 11.31 -4.27 -0.22
CA THR A 17 12.08 -5.46 0.18
C THR A 17 11.90 -6.61 -0.83
N ALA A 18 10.66 -6.90 -1.24
CA ALA A 18 10.37 -7.95 -2.21
C ALA A 18 10.97 -7.67 -3.60
N ARG A 19 11.11 -6.39 -3.97
CA ARG A 19 11.73 -5.94 -5.23
C ARG A 19 13.25 -5.73 -5.11
N GLY A 20 13.86 -6.02 -3.96
CA GLY A 20 15.30 -5.87 -3.73
C GLY A 20 15.77 -4.42 -3.51
N HIS A 21 14.85 -3.51 -3.23
CA HIS A 21 15.15 -2.12 -2.87
C HIS A 21 15.35 -2.00 -1.36
N SER A 22 16.40 -1.30 -0.93
CA SER A 22 16.73 -1.13 0.50
C SER A 22 16.00 0.02 1.19
N LYS A 23 15.37 0.93 0.44
CA LYS A 23 14.58 2.05 0.95
C LYS A 23 13.41 2.38 0.01
N PRO A 24 12.19 2.60 0.52
CA PRO A 24 11.07 3.06 -0.30
C PRO A 24 11.30 4.49 -0.80
N THR A 25 10.99 4.73 -2.06
CA THR A 25 10.85 6.07 -2.63
C THR A 25 9.42 6.58 -2.49
N ALA A 26 9.19 7.87 -2.71
CA ALA A 26 7.84 8.42 -2.76
C ALA A 26 6.97 7.73 -3.84
N ALA A 27 7.59 7.30 -4.96
CA ALA A 27 6.89 6.55 -6.00
C ALA A 27 6.46 5.15 -5.51
N ASP A 28 7.30 4.47 -4.71
CA ASP A 28 6.94 3.18 -4.11
C ASP A 28 5.76 3.32 -3.12
N THR A 29 5.72 4.42 -2.36
CA THR A 29 4.60 4.71 -1.45
C THR A 29 3.29 4.98 -2.21
N GLU A 30 3.34 5.72 -3.32
CA GLU A 30 2.16 5.96 -4.14
C GLU A 30 1.70 4.69 -4.89
N ASP A 31 2.64 3.85 -5.35
CA ASP A 31 2.33 2.50 -5.89
C ASP A 31 1.63 1.62 -4.84
N ALA A 32 2.16 1.62 -3.60
CA ALA A 32 1.57 0.88 -2.49
C ALA A 32 0.14 1.36 -2.15
N LYS A 33 -0.09 2.68 -2.12
CA LYS A 33 -1.44 3.24 -1.91
C LYS A 33 -2.42 2.77 -2.97
N ALA A 34 -2.05 2.88 -4.24
CA ALA A 34 -2.91 2.46 -5.35
C ALA A 34 -3.23 0.96 -5.28
N LEU A 35 -2.26 0.13 -4.89
CA LEU A 35 -2.47 -1.31 -4.66
C LEU A 35 -3.45 -1.57 -3.50
N VAL A 36 -3.27 -0.88 -2.38
CA VAL A 36 -4.17 -0.99 -1.21
C VAL A 36 -5.59 -0.54 -1.55
N GLU A 37 -5.75 0.57 -2.26
CA GLU A 37 -7.06 1.06 -2.72
C GLU A 37 -7.74 0.05 -3.64
N SER A 38 -6.99 -0.54 -4.58
CA SER A 38 -7.48 -1.59 -5.48
C SER A 38 -7.94 -2.83 -4.70
N TRP A 39 -7.13 -3.28 -3.74
CA TRP A 39 -7.48 -4.41 -2.87
C TRP A 39 -8.70 -4.13 -2.01
N ASN A 40 -8.79 -2.95 -1.40
CA ASN A 40 -9.93 -2.57 -0.58
C ASN A 40 -11.20 -2.45 -1.40
N THR A 41 -11.11 -1.92 -2.61
CA THR A 41 -12.23 -1.93 -3.57
C THR A 41 -12.70 -3.36 -3.83
N LYS A 42 -11.77 -4.30 -4.07
CA LYS A 42 -12.13 -5.71 -4.30
C LYS A 42 -12.73 -6.38 -3.06
N ARG A 43 -12.21 -6.10 -1.87
CA ARG A 43 -12.72 -6.64 -0.60
C ARG A 43 -14.15 -6.16 -0.33
N LEU A 44 -14.42 -4.88 -0.55
CA LEU A 44 -15.76 -4.32 -0.40
C LEU A 44 -16.76 -4.96 -1.38
N GLN A 45 -16.36 -5.23 -2.63
CA GLN A 45 -17.18 -5.98 -3.59
C GLN A 45 -17.52 -7.40 -3.12
N LEU A 46 -16.66 -8.00 -2.30
CA LEU A 46 -16.86 -9.32 -1.70
C LEU A 46 -17.60 -9.25 -0.35
N GLY A 47 -18.03 -8.07 0.10
CA GLY A 47 -18.67 -7.87 1.41
C GLY A 47 -17.70 -7.98 2.60
N LEU A 48 -16.39 -7.87 2.35
CA LEU A 48 -15.35 -7.91 3.36
C LEU A 48 -14.98 -6.49 3.82
N GLN A 49 -14.50 -6.38 5.06
CA GLN A 49 -13.95 -5.12 5.57
C GLN A 49 -12.66 -4.74 4.82
N PRO A 50 -12.38 -3.45 4.60
CA PRO A 50 -11.09 -2.97 4.10
C PRO A 50 -9.93 -3.49 4.94
N TRP A 51 -8.78 -3.62 4.31
CA TRP A 51 -7.52 -3.85 4.96
C TRP A 51 -6.97 -2.51 5.46
N GLU A 52 -6.67 -2.45 6.75
CA GLU A 52 -6.10 -1.32 7.50
C GLU A 52 -4.71 -1.66 8.05
#